data_AF-A0A5E4GFB3-F1
#
_entry.id   AF-A0A5E4GFB3-F1
#
_cell.length_a   1.000
_cell.length_b   1.000
_cell.length_c   1.000
_cell.angle_alpha   90.00
_cell.angle_beta   90.00
_cell.angle_gamma   90.00
#
_symmetry.space_group_name_H-M   'P 1'
#
loop_
_entity.id
_entity.type
_entity.pdbx_description
1 polymer ?
#
loop_
_entity_poly.entity_id
_entity_poly.type
_entity_poly.pdbx_seq_one_letter_code
_entity_poly.pdbx_strand_id
1 'polypeptide(L)' 'ELVEKGFIRLSFSLWGAPVLFVKKKDGTMRLCIDYRKLNKVTVRNRYPLPCIDDLFDWLK' A
#
# COMPACT_ATOMS: atom_id res chain seq x y z
N GLU A 1 10.91 12.06 -9.50
CA GLU A 1 9.58 12.15 -8.84
C GLU A 1 9.55 11.69 -7.37
N LEU A 2 9.63 10.38 -7.02
CA LEU A 2 9.43 9.93 -5.63
C LEU A 2 10.54 10.38 -4.66
N VAL A 3 11.79 10.39 -5.13
CA VAL A 3 12.96 10.88 -4.36
C VAL A 3 12.87 12.40 -4.19
N GLU A 4 12.56 13.14 -5.25
CA GLU A 4 12.40 14.60 -5.22
C GLU A 4 11.25 15.04 -4.31
N LYS A 5 10.14 14.28 -4.29
CA LYS A 5 9.01 14.49 -3.36
C LYS A 5 9.33 14.11 -1.91
N GLY A 6 10.49 13.49 -1.64
CA GLY A 6 10.89 13.07 -0.30
C GLY A 6 10.17 11.83 0.24
N PHE A 7 9.41 11.11 -0.60
CA PHE A 7 8.70 9.90 -0.17
C PHE A 7 9.61 8.70 0.05
N ILE A 8 10.75 8.65 -0.66
CA ILE A 8 11.75 7.59 -0.53
C ILE A 8 13.18 8.17 -0.49
N ARG A 9 14.12 7.38 0.03
CA ARG A 9 15.56 7.68 0.03
C ARG A 9 16.37 6.41 -0.20
N LEU A 10 17.65 6.56 -0.53
CA LEU A 10 18.60 5.44 -0.51
C LEU A 10 18.61 4.79 0.88
N SER A 11 18.61 3.45 0.90
CA SER A 11 18.59 2.66 2.12
C SER A 11 19.61 1.55 2.06
N PHE A 12 20.24 1.25 3.19
CA PHE A 12 21.12 0.09 3.39
C PHE A 12 20.43 -0.98 4.25
N SER A 13 19.10 -1.02 4.21
CA SER A 13 18.32 -2.00 4.98
C SER A 13 18.63 -3.41 4.50
N LEU A 14 18.77 -4.35 5.44
CA LEU A 14 18.85 -5.77 5.13
C LEU A 14 17.52 -6.33 4.60
N TRP A 15 16.42 -5.58 4.78
CA TRP A 15 15.10 -5.92 4.24
C TRP A 15 14.90 -5.32 2.86
N GLY A 16 14.56 -6.17 1.90
CA GLY A 16 14.18 -5.79 0.54
C GLY A 16 12.87 -6.46 0.12
N ALA A 17 12.16 -5.82 -0.81
CA ALA A 17 10.98 -6.38 -1.45
C ALA A 17 11.05 -6.11 -2.97
N PRO A 18 10.54 -7.03 -3.81
CA PRO A 18 10.48 -6.81 -5.24
C PRO A 18 9.62 -5.60 -5.62
N VAL A 19 10.02 -4.92 -6.70
CA VAL A 19 9.26 -3.82 -7.31
C VAL A 19 8.64 -4.32 -8.61
N LEU A 20 7.35 -4.02 -8.80
CA LEU A 20 6.58 -4.35 -9.98
C LEU A 20 6.06 -3.06 -10.61
N PHE A 21 6.09 -2.96 -11.94
CA PHE A 21 5.42 -1.89 -12.65
C PHE A 21 4.12 -2.40 -13.25
N VAL A 22 3.00 -1.75 -12.90
CA VAL A 22 1.66 -2.12 -13.36
C VAL A 22 1.10 -1.02 -14.23
N LYS A 23 0.64 -1.36 -15.43
CA LYS A 23 -0.03 -0.42 -16.32
C LYS A 23 -1.44 -0.14 -15.82
N LYS A 24 -1.77 1.14 -15.63
CA LYS A 24 -3.12 1.60 -15.33
C LYS A 24 -3.97 1.71 -16.61
N LYS A 25 -5.29 1.84 -16.42
CA LYS A 25 -6.26 2.04 -17.52
C LYS A 25 -5.95 3.28 -18.36
N ASP A 26 -5.46 4.34 -17.73
CA ASP A 26 -5.04 5.59 -18.37
C ASP A 26 -3.71 5.48 -19.15
N GLY A 27 -3.11 4.29 -19.22
CA GLY A 27 -1.84 4.03 -19.89
C GLY A 27 -0.60 4.36 -19.06
N THR A 28 -0.75 5.01 -17.90
CA THR A 28 0.38 5.33 -17.01
C THR A 28 0.90 4.08 -16.29
N MET A 29 2.19 4.09 -15.95
CA MET A 29 2.80 3.02 -15.15
C MET A 29 2.77 3.39 -13.67
N ARG A 30 2.36 2.44 -12.83
CA ARG A 30 2.42 2.56 -11.37
C ARG A 30 3.49 1.62 -10.83
N LEU A 31 4.40 2.17 -10.03
CA LEU A 31 5.33 1.39 -9.22
C LEU A 31 4.57 0.79 -8.02
N CYS A 32 4.63 -0.53 -7.89
CA CYS A 32 4.01 -1.31 -6.80
C CYS A 32 5.09 -2.15 -6.11
N ILE A 33 5.20 -2.08 -4.79
CA ILE A 33 6.16 -2.90 -4.03
C ILE A 33 5.42 -4.13 -3.47
N ASP A 34 5.95 -5.32 -3.69
CA ASP A 34 5.35 -6.56 -3.20
C ASP A 34 5.67 -6.81 -1.73
N TYR A 35 4.87 -6.24 -0.84
CA TYR A 35 5.00 -6.42 0.61
C TYR A 35 4.37 -7.71 1.16
N ARG A 36 3.96 -8.67 0.33
CA ARG A 36 3.25 -9.88 0.83
C ARG A 36 4.03 -10.65 1.90
N LYS A 37 5.35 -10.81 1.73
CA LYS A 37 6.20 -11.47 2.73
C LYS A 37 6.33 -10.63 4.01
N LEU A 38 6.48 -9.31 3.87
CA LEU A 38 6.55 -8.38 5.00
C LEU A 38 5.24 -8.40 5.80
N ASN A 39 4.10 -8.30 5.13
CA ASN A 39 2.77 -8.27 5.78
C ASN A 39 2.43 -9.55 6.57
N LYS A 40 3.11 -10.68 6.28
CA LYS A 40 2.95 -11.93 7.03
C LYS A 40 3.68 -11.91 8.37
N VAL A 41 4.78 -11.16 8.48
CA VAL A 41 5.61 -11.11 9.70
C VAL A 41 5.30 -9.88 10.57
N THR A 42 4.62 -8.87 10.02
CA THR A 42 4.17 -7.70 10.78
C THR A 42 2.90 -7.98 11.58
N VAL A 43 2.84 -7.52 12.83
CA VAL A 43 1.62 -7.53 13.64
C VAL A 43 0.58 -6.61 13.01
N ARG A 44 -0.62 -7.12 12.76
CA ARG A 44 -1.72 -6.32 12.18
C ARG A 44 -2.33 -5.40 13.23
N ASN A 45 -2.26 -4.10 13.03
CA ASN A 45 -3.01 -3.13 13.81
C ASN A 45 -4.48 -3.10 13.33
N ARG A 46 -5.34 -3.94 13.90
CA ARG A 46 -6.73 -4.08 13.47
C ARG A 46 -7.59 -2.98 14.12
N TYR A 47 -8.17 -2.12 13.28
CA TYR A 47 -9.22 -1.19 13.68
C TYR A 47 -10.52 -1.59 12.98
N PRO A 48 -11.67 -1.67 13.69
CA PRO A 48 -12.94 -2.01 13.06
C PRO A 48 -13.33 -0.89 12.11
N LEU A 49 -13.31 -1.18 10.81
CA LEU A 49 -13.91 -0.32 9.79
C LEU A 49 -15.29 -0.91 9.47
N PRO A 50 -16.38 -0.14 9.62
CA PRO A 50 -17.72 -0.64 9.34
C PRO A 50 -17.86 -1.00 7.86
N CYS A 51 -18.72 -1.97 7.55
CA CYS A 51 -19.14 -2.20 6.17
C CYS A 51 -19.90 -0.96 5.68
N ILE A 52 -19.89 -0.72 4.38
CA ILE A 52 -20.63 0.40 3.80
C ILE A 52 -22.14 0.30 4.06
N ASP A 53 -22.68 -0.92 4.09
CA ASP A 53 -24.09 -1.16 4.39
C ASP A 53 -24.42 -0.79 5.85
N ASP A 54 -23.54 -1.13 6.80
CA ASP A 54 -23.67 -0.77 8.21
C ASP A 54 -23.73 0.76 8.37
N LEU A 55 -22.93 1.51 7.60
CA LEU A 55 -22.94 2.97 7.62
C LEU A 55 -24.25 3.56 7.11
N PHE A 56 -24.85 2.98 6.06
CA PHE A 56 -26.11 3.47 5.50
C PHE A 56 -27.32 3.19 6.40
N ASP A 57 -27.31 2.08 7.13
CA ASP A 57 -28.38 1.79 8.09
C ASP A 57 -28.38 2.75 9.29
N TRP A 58 -27.24 3.37 9.61
CA TRP A 58 -27.15 4.40 10.66
C TRP A 58 -27.69 5.77 10.24
N LEU A 59 -27.86 6.00 8.93
CA LEU A 59 -28.34 7.28 8.38
C LEU A 59 -29.85 7.34 8.20
N LYS A 60 -30.56 6.23 8.43
CA LYS A 60 -32.03 6.17 8.45
C LYS A 60 -32.56 6.55 9.83
#